data_AF-A0A6C0LPZ5-F1
#
_entry.id   AF-A0A6C0LPZ5-F1
#
_cell.length_a   1.000
_cell.length_b   1.000
_cell.length_c   1.000
_cell.angle_alpha   90.00
_cell.angle_beta   90.00
_cell.angle_gamma   90.00
#
_symmetry.space_group_name_H-M   'P 1'
#
loop_
_entity.id
_entity.type
_entity.pdbx_description
1 polymer ?
#
loop_
_entity_poly.entity_id
_entity_poly.type
_entity_poly.pdbx_seq_one_letter_code
_entity_poly.pdbx_strand_id
1 'polypeptide(L)'
;MELNIESLTNIQYSKIHMTDGIAATNNSSLIQNTTAQMENDGNEKRATFICDHCNYNCNKKTNYLRHLTSEKHKKNVNKIAKCNVCEHCNKEFTTQSGLWKHRKKCVIVENNTVDKKTVHENKSSITNNIPMELILEVIKQSKEIQNVLVEQNKELQNKLLEKEDQLIEQNKQLIEMAKKPSMVNSNNNNNNNQFNLNFFLNETCKNAMNIQDFISSIKLTTQDFETTGKIGFVDGISRIFINELKRLEVERRPLHCTDVKRETVYVKDNDSWEKENLEKKKLKWAINSIAQLNLNQVQEWQKEYPECKENNTVANTRFNEMAMVALGGFGDEQEKKFNDKIVKNVLKEVVITK
;
A
#
# COMPACT_ATOMS: atom_id res chain seq x y z
N MET A 1 29.87 10.12 -2.13
CA MET A 1 28.40 9.99 -2.18
C MET A 1 28.03 9.31 -0.88
N GLU A 2 27.74 10.09 0.15
CA GLU A 2 27.51 9.57 1.51
C GLU A 2 26.08 9.01 1.59
N LEU A 3 25.96 7.70 1.77
CA LEU A 3 24.68 7.05 2.03
C LEU A 3 24.53 6.94 3.55
N ASN A 4 23.78 7.85 4.16
CA ASN A 4 23.37 7.70 5.56
C ASN A 4 22.34 6.56 5.62
N ILE A 5 22.64 5.50 6.36
CA ILE A 5 21.79 4.30 6.48
C ILE A 5 20.43 4.62 7.11
N GLU A 6 20.34 5.69 7.93
CA GLU A 6 19.05 6.20 8.42
C GLU A 6 18.11 6.63 7.28
N SER A 7 18.66 7.02 6.12
CA SER A 7 17.86 7.31 4.93
C SER A 7 17.40 6.04 4.22
N LEU A 8 18.21 4.97 4.21
CA LEU A 8 17.87 3.70 3.57
C LEU A 8 16.85 2.89 4.38
N THR A 9 16.95 2.91 5.71
CA THR A 9 15.94 2.31 6.61
C THR A 9 14.60 3.04 6.52
N ASN A 10 14.60 4.37 6.38
CA ASN A 10 13.36 5.16 6.27
C ASN A 10 12.66 5.03 4.91
N ILE A 11 13.39 4.87 3.80
CA ILE A 11 12.80 4.74 2.44
C ILE A 11 11.99 3.45 2.28
N GLN A 12 12.40 2.37 2.97
CA GLN A 12 11.73 1.08 2.91
C GLN A 12 10.57 0.99 3.92
N TYR A 13 10.73 1.56 5.12
CA TYR A 13 9.71 1.57 6.18
C TYR A 13 8.45 2.36 5.80
N SER A 14 8.58 3.44 5.01
CA SER A 14 7.45 4.29 4.62
C SER A 14 6.53 3.69 3.54
N LYS A 15 6.92 2.60 2.87
CA LYS A 15 6.14 1.99 1.77
C LYS A 15 5.21 0.85 2.19
N ILE A 16 5.41 0.25 3.37
CA ILE A 16 4.64 -0.92 3.83
C ILE A 16 3.32 -0.53 4.51
N HIS A 17 3.21 0.68 5.06
CA HIS A 17 1.98 1.16 5.71
C HIS A 17 0.95 1.81 4.77
N MET A 18 1.02 1.55 3.46
CA MET A 18 0.07 2.05 2.46
C MET A 18 -0.95 0.98 2.00
N THR A 19 -1.34 0.04 2.85
CA THR A 19 -2.56 -0.78 2.62
C THR A 19 -3.17 -1.23 3.95
N ASP A 20 -3.68 -0.30 4.76
CA ASP A 20 -4.71 -0.60 5.77
C ASP A 20 -5.54 0.68 6.00
N GLY A 21 -6.85 0.57 5.79
CA GLY A 21 -7.79 1.68 5.91
C GLY A 21 -8.37 1.81 7.31
N ILE A 22 -8.36 3.06 7.80
CA ILE A 22 -9.25 3.67 8.81
C ILE A 22 -8.91 3.45 10.29
N ALA A 23 -8.09 4.35 10.83
CA ALA A 23 -8.48 5.20 11.97
C ALA A 23 -7.76 6.54 11.86
N ALA A 24 -8.54 7.60 11.69
CA ALA A 24 -8.07 8.96 11.50
C ALA A 24 -7.49 9.54 12.81
N THR A 25 -6.23 9.94 12.78
CA THR A 25 -5.75 11.13 13.50
C THR A 25 -4.75 11.87 12.62
N ASN A 26 -5.12 13.09 12.27
CA ASN A 26 -4.47 13.98 11.32
C ASN A 26 -3.03 14.36 11.73
N ASN A 27 -2.09 14.18 10.81
CA ASN A 27 -1.06 15.18 10.52
C ASN A 27 -0.44 14.93 9.15
N SER A 28 -1.02 15.56 8.12
CA SER A 28 -0.48 15.61 6.76
C SER A 28 -0.15 17.06 6.42
N SER A 29 1.10 17.32 6.02
CA SER A 29 1.40 18.26 4.94
C SER A 29 2.88 18.18 4.56
N LEU A 30 3.16 17.58 3.39
CA LEU A 30 4.16 18.02 2.40
C LEU A 30 4.26 16.97 1.29
N ILE A 31 3.30 16.98 0.38
CA ILE A 31 3.49 16.51 -1.00
C ILE A 31 3.61 17.78 -1.83
N GLN A 32 4.73 18.04 -2.51
CA GLN A 32 4.76 19.06 -3.56
C GLN A 32 5.53 18.59 -4.80
N ASN A 33 4.81 18.70 -5.91
CA ASN A 33 5.10 18.25 -7.26
C ASN A 33 6.32 18.95 -7.88
N THR A 34 7.05 18.24 -8.75
CA THR A 34 8.11 18.82 -9.60
C THR A 34 7.66 18.74 -11.06
N THR A 35 7.49 19.87 -11.73
CA THR A 35 7.16 19.92 -13.16
C THR A 35 8.42 20.35 -13.93
N ALA A 36 8.95 19.47 -14.79
CA ALA A 36 10.06 19.78 -15.67
C ALA A 36 9.54 19.97 -17.10
N GLN A 37 9.91 21.07 -17.76
CA GLN A 37 9.61 21.30 -19.17
C GLN A 37 10.90 21.18 -19.99
N MET A 38 10.82 20.52 -21.14
CA MET A 38 11.92 20.34 -22.08
C MET A 38 11.66 21.20 -23.32
N GLU A 39 12.50 22.22 -23.54
CA GLU A 39 12.52 22.96 -24.79
C GLU A 39 13.74 22.51 -25.61
N ASN A 40 13.51 22.33 -26.91
CA ASN A 40 14.43 21.70 -27.83
C ASN A 40 14.96 22.79 -28.77
N ASP A 41 16.12 23.35 -28.44
CA ASP A 41 16.84 24.24 -29.35
C ASP A 41 18.26 23.69 -29.55
N GLY A 42 18.72 23.74 -30.79
CA GLY A 42 19.83 22.94 -31.31
C GLY A 42 21.12 22.99 -30.48
N ASN A 43 21.59 21.80 -30.11
CA ASN A 43 22.86 21.43 -29.47
C ASN A 43 22.93 21.61 -27.93
N GLU A 44 23.00 20.45 -27.24
CA GLU A 44 22.91 20.17 -25.78
C GLU A 44 21.51 20.23 -25.13
N LYS A 45 20.94 19.05 -24.85
CA LYS A 45 19.70 18.90 -24.03
C LYS A 45 19.95 19.40 -22.60
N ARG A 46 19.44 20.57 -22.22
CA ARG A 46 19.47 21.09 -20.84
C ARG A 46 18.05 21.15 -20.26
N ALA A 47 17.82 20.43 -19.17
CA ALA A 47 16.55 20.47 -18.45
C ALA A 47 16.45 21.75 -17.62
N THR A 48 15.39 22.54 -17.82
CA THR A 48 15.11 23.75 -17.03
C THR A 48 14.07 23.42 -15.95
N PHE A 49 14.42 23.71 -14.70
CA PHE A 49 13.58 23.56 -13.51
C PHE A 49 13.04 24.93 -13.10
N ILE A 50 11.72 25.06 -13.02
CA ILE A 50 11.03 26.31 -12.69
C ILE A 50 10.25 26.12 -11.39
N CYS A 51 10.28 27.12 -10.51
CA CYS A 51 9.47 27.16 -9.29
C CYS A 51 8.29 28.12 -9.47
N ASP A 52 7.08 27.57 -9.45
CA ASP A 52 5.83 28.30 -9.68
C ASP A 52 5.54 29.34 -8.58
N HIS A 53 6.06 29.15 -7.37
CA HIS A 53 5.83 30.04 -6.24
C HIS A 53 6.80 31.23 -6.16
N CYS A 54 7.95 31.13 -6.83
CA CYS A 54 9.03 32.12 -6.71
C CYS A 54 9.55 32.62 -8.06
N ASN A 55 8.98 32.15 -9.17
CA ASN A 55 9.42 32.38 -10.55
C ASN A 55 10.94 32.15 -10.74
N TYR A 56 11.49 31.21 -9.96
CA TYR A 56 12.91 30.88 -9.98
C TYR A 56 13.15 29.79 -11.03
N ASN A 57 14.04 30.03 -12.00
CA ASN A 57 14.46 29.04 -12.99
C ASN A 57 15.93 28.65 -12.80
N CYS A 58 16.26 27.39 -13.06
CA CYS A 58 17.64 26.93 -13.11
C CYS A 58 17.77 25.67 -13.99
N ASN A 59 18.98 25.34 -14.42
CA ASN A 59 19.23 24.20 -15.31
C ASN A 59 19.85 22.96 -14.61
N LYS A 60 20.01 23.01 -13.27
CA LYS A 60 20.62 21.94 -12.48
C LYS A 60 19.67 21.53 -11.34
N LYS A 61 19.32 20.24 -11.30
CA LYS A 61 18.41 19.68 -10.28
C LYS A 61 18.89 19.96 -8.85
N THR A 62 20.20 19.90 -8.59
CA THR A 62 20.79 20.19 -7.27
C THR A 62 20.53 21.63 -6.82
N ASN A 63 20.57 22.60 -7.75
CA ASN A 63 20.25 23.98 -7.45
C ASN A 63 18.76 24.18 -7.18
N TYR A 64 17.89 23.47 -7.91
CA TYR A 64 16.45 23.50 -7.66
C TYR A 64 16.09 22.93 -6.29
N LEU A 65 16.64 21.77 -5.92
CA LEU A 65 16.42 21.17 -4.60
C LEU A 65 16.92 22.09 -3.48
N ARG A 66 18.10 22.71 -3.66
CA ARG A 66 18.61 23.73 -2.74
C ARG A 66 17.67 24.93 -2.65
N HIS A 67 17.12 25.39 -3.77
CA HIS A 67 16.13 26.47 -3.81
C HIS A 67 14.89 26.11 -2.97
N LEU A 68 14.30 24.92 -3.12
CA LEU A 68 13.14 24.47 -2.33
C LEU A 68 13.41 24.49 -0.82
N THR A 69 14.65 24.19 -0.42
CA THR A 69 15.04 24.20 1.00
C THR A 69 15.41 25.59 1.54
N SER A 70 15.59 26.60 0.67
CA SER A 70 16.02 27.94 1.08
C SER A 70 14.98 28.63 1.96
N GLU A 71 15.44 29.42 2.94
CA GLU A 71 14.54 30.23 3.77
C GLU A 71 13.68 31.18 2.94
N LYS A 72 14.21 31.70 1.84
CA LYS A 72 13.48 32.63 0.95
C LYS A 72 12.30 31.93 0.27
N HIS A 73 12.51 30.71 -0.25
CA HIS A 73 11.44 29.89 -0.80
C HIS A 73 10.44 29.49 0.29
N LYS A 74 10.91 29.00 1.45
CA LYS A 74 10.04 28.65 2.59
C LYS A 74 9.19 29.81 3.06
N LYS A 75 9.72 31.04 3.11
CA LYS A 75 8.97 32.27 3.46
C LYS A 75 7.94 32.67 2.39
N ASN A 76 8.21 32.39 1.12
CA ASN A 76 7.27 32.65 0.02
C ASN A 76 6.18 31.57 -0.10
N VAL A 77 6.50 30.30 0.13
CA VAL A 77 5.52 29.19 0.12
C VAL A 77 4.66 29.20 1.39
N ASN A 78 5.24 29.57 2.55
CA ASN A 78 4.51 29.77 3.79
C ASN A 78 3.76 31.10 3.87
N LYS A 79 3.56 31.81 2.75
CA LYS A 79 2.39 32.69 2.58
C LYS A 79 1.12 31.84 2.35
N ILE A 80 0.92 30.79 3.15
CA ILE A 80 -0.42 30.30 3.41
C ILE A 80 -1.06 31.42 4.23
N ALA A 81 -2.08 32.01 3.62
CA ALA A 81 -2.87 33.08 4.20
C ALA A 81 -3.14 32.79 5.67
N LYS A 82 -2.78 33.74 6.55
CA LYS A 82 -3.44 33.83 7.85
C LYS A 82 -4.93 34.00 7.55
N CYS A 83 -5.66 32.90 7.55
CA CYS A 83 -7.10 32.89 7.46
C CYS A 83 -7.56 33.59 8.74
N ASN A 84 -7.93 34.87 8.63
CA ASN A 84 -8.33 35.64 9.81
C ASN A 84 -9.78 35.24 10.14
N VAL A 85 -9.99 34.01 10.59
CA VAL A 85 -11.31 33.44 10.87
C VAL A 85 -11.61 33.54 12.37
N CYS A 86 -12.83 33.92 12.70
CA CYS A 86 -13.28 33.98 14.09
C CYS A 86 -13.68 32.59 14.58
N GLU A 87 -13.01 32.06 15.59
CA GLU A 87 -13.29 30.74 16.17
C GLU A 87 -14.71 30.60 16.76
N HIS A 88 -15.39 31.72 17.07
CA HIS A 88 -16.71 31.71 17.69
C HIS A 88 -17.88 31.79 16.70
N CYS A 89 -17.66 32.30 15.49
CA CYS A 89 -18.73 32.44 14.48
C CYS A 89 -18.31 32.10 13.06
N ASN A 90 -17.08 31.61 12.89
CA ASN A 90 -16.43 31.22 11.64
C ASN A 90 -16.44 32.30 10.54
N LYS A 91 -16.59 33.58 10.88
CA LYS A 91 -16.45 34.69 9.90
C LYS A 91 -14.99 34.92 9.55
N GLU A 92 -14.69 34.98 8.26
CA GLU A 92 -13.37 35.27 7.72
C GLU A 92 -13.16 36.78 7.52
N PHE A 93 -11.97 37.26 7.83
CA PHE A 93 -11.57 38.65 7.67
C PHE A 93 -10.34 38.73 6.76
N THR A 94 -10.27 39.79 5.97
CA THR A 94 -9.14 40.04 5.05
C THR A 94 -7.87 40.46 5.79
N THR A 95 -7.99 40.95 7.03
CA THR A 95 -6.86 41.39 7.85
C THR A 95 -7.01 40.95 9.31
N GLN A 96 -5.87 40.73 9.98
CA GLN A 96 -5.81 40.36 11.40
C GLN A 96 -6.46 41.44 12.29
N SER A 97 -6.30 42.71 11.92
CA SER A 97 -6.91 43.85 12.62
C SER A 97 -8.44 43.85 12.50
N GLY A 98 -8.98 43.40 11.36
CA GLY A 98 -10.42 43.21 11.16
C GLY A 98 -10.98 42.11 12.06
N LEU A 99 -10.28 40.97 12.14
CA LEU A 99 -10.63 39.87 13.04
C LEU A 99 -10.57 40.30 14.52
N TRP A 100 -9.56 41.07 14.93
CA TRP A 100 -9.43 41.53 16.31
C TRP A 100 -10.57 42.48 16.72
N LYS A 101 -10.94 43.43 15.85
CA LYS A 101 -12.11 44.31 16.08
C LYS A 101 -13.41 43.52 16.14
N HIS A 102 -13.53 42.47 15.32
CA HIS A 102 -14.67 41.58 15.34
C HIS A 102 -14.74 40.72 16.60
N ARG A 103 -13.64 40.09 17.05
CA ARG A 103 -13.61 39.28 18.28
C ARG A 103 -14.11 40.08 19.49
N LYS A 104 -13.80 41.38 19.55
CA LYS A 104 -14.30 42.28 20.60
C LYS A 104 -15.81 42.53 20.60
N LYS A 105 -16.50 42.26 19.49
CA LYS A 105 -17.95 42.49 19.30
C LYS A 105 -18.70 41.21 18.94
N CYS A 106 -18.04 40.05 18.96
CA CYS A 106 -18.63 38.77 18.61
C CYS A 106 -19.45 38.28 19.81
N VAL A 107 -20.78 38.34 19.70
CA VAL A 107 -21.70 37.92 20.75
C VAL A 107 -22.08 36.45 20.53
N ILE A 108 -21.89 35.63 21.57
CA ILE A 108 -22.24 34.21 21.62
C ILE A 108 -23.76 34.12 21.77
N VAL A 109 -24.43 33.33 20.92
CA VAL A 109 -25.83 32.93 21.16
C VAL A 109 -25.80 31.57 21.84
N GLU A 110 -25.79 31.57 23.17
CA GLU A 110 -26.20 30.41 23.96
C GLU A 110 -27.74 30.39 24.01
N ASN A 111 -28.36 29.27 23.66
CA ASN A 111 -29.80 29.09 23.78
C ASN A 111 -30.15 28.34 25.07
N ASN A 112 -31.08 28.95 25.84
CA ASN A 112 -31.80 28.51 27.05
C ASN A 112 -31.07 28.80 28.38
N THR A 113 -31.59 29.59 29.33
CA THR A 113 -32.99 29.70 29.82
C THR A 113 -33.35 31.08 30.41
N VAL A 114 -34.57 31.54 30.09
CA VAL A 114 -35.57 32.25 30.94
C VAL A 114 -35.27 33.66 31.51
N ASP A 115 -36.06 34.60 30.98
CA ASP A 115 -36.72 35.77 31.60
C ASP A 115 -36.04 37.14 31.85
N LYS A 116 -36.81 38.14 31.35
CA LYS A 116 -37.06 39.53 31.79
C LYS A 116 -36.21 40.68 31.21
N LYS A 117 -36.94 41.46 30.38
CA LYS A 117 -36.94 42.94 30.23
C LYS A 117 -35.69 43.52 29.51
N THR A 118 -35.74 44.44 28.54
CA THR A 118 -36.74 45.41 28.07
C THR A 118 -36.25 45.99 26.72
N VAL A 119 -37.18 46.16 25.76
CA VAL A 119 -37.32 47.25 24.75
C VAL A 119 -36.06 48.04 24.32
N HIS A 120 -35.64 47.96 23.06
CA HIS A 120 -36.16 48.83 21.98
C HIS A 120 -35.59 48.42 20.60
N GLU A 121 -36.48 48.50 19.63
CA GLU A 121 -36.35 48.33 18.19
C GLU A 121 -35.13 49.03 17.55
N ASN A 122 -34.51 48.35 16.59
CA ASN A 122 -34.36 48.89 15.24
C ASN A 122 -34.16 47.75 14.24
N LYS A 123 -35.23 47.47 13.48
CA LYS A 123 -35.23 46.60 12.31
C LYS A 123 -34.31 47.21 11.25
N SER A 124 -33.33 46.44 10.79
CA SER A 124 -32.94 46.46 9.39
C SER A 124 -32.89 45.01 8.92
N SER A 125 -33.95 44.61 8.23
CA SER A 125 -34.10 43.30 7.61
C SER A 125 -33.10 43.17 6.47
N ILE A 126 -32.22 42.17 6.53
CA ILE A 126 -31.62 41.58 5.33
C ILE A 126 -32.20 40.18 5.24
N THR A 127 -33.23 40.05 4.42
CA THR A 127 -33.81 38.75 4.06
C THR A 127 -32.84 38.06 3.12
N ASN A 128 -32.16 37.01 3.57
CA ASN A 128 -31.62 36.00 2.67
C ASN A 128 -32.80 35.19 2.11
N ASN A 129 -33.55 35.80 1.20
CA ASN A 129 -34.61 35.13 0.45
C ASN A 129 -33.95 34.21 -0.57
N ILE A 130 -33.57 33.00 -0.14
CA ILE A 130 -33.34 31.89 -1.07
C ILE A 130 -34.73 31.55 -1.62
N PRO A 131 -34.96 31.67 -2.95
CA PRO A 131 -36.26 31.35 -3.54
C PRO A 131 -36.66 29.91 -3.19
N MET A 132 -37.87 29.73 -2.68
CA MET A 132 -38.43 28.41 -2.34
C MET A 132 -38.36 27.43 -3.52
N GLU A 133 -38.42 27.95 -4.74
CA GLU A 133 -38.27 27.21 -5.99
C GLU A 133 -36.89 26.53 -6.14
N LEU A 134 -35.80 27.21 -5.76
CA LEU A 134 -34.46 26.63 -5.75
C LEU A 134 -34.31 25.53 -4.68
N ILE A 135 -34.96 25.69 -3.53
CA ILE A 135 -34.97 24.67 -2.47
C ILE A 135 -35.75 23.43 -2.93
N LEU A 136 -36.89 23.62 -3.58
CA LEU A 136 -37.70 22.53 -4.14
C LEU A 136 -36.97 21.80 -5.26
N GLU A 137 -36.25 22.51 -6.14
CA GLU A 137 -35.47 21.91 -7.22
C GLU A 137 -34.30 21.07 -6.68
N VAL A 138 -33.60 21.54 -5.64
CA VAL A 138 -32.54 20.76 -4.97
C VAL A 138 -33.10 19.50 -4.28
N ILE A 139 -34.24 19.61 -3.61
CA ILE A 139 -34.91 18.45 -2.99
C ILE A 139 -35.35 17.45 -4.06
N LYS A 140 -35.85 17.93 -5.20
CA LYS A 140 -36.25 17.09 -6.33
C LYS A 140 -35.04 16.36 -6.94
N GLN A 141 -33.94 17.05 -7.19
CA GLN A 141 -32.69 16.45 -7.67
C GLN A 141 -32.12 15.43 -6.68
N SER A 142 -32.19 15.71 -5.37
CA SER A 142 -31.77 14.75 -4.33
C SER A 142 -32.62 13.47 -4.35
N LYS A 143 -33.92 13.58 -4.63
CA LYS A 143 -34.82 12.43 -4.73
C LYS A 143 -34.55 11.60 -6.01
N GLU A 144 -34.22 12.27 -7.10
CA GLU A 144 -33.83 11.61 -8.36
C GLU A 144 -32.53 10.81 -8.20
N ILE A 145 -31.52 11.38 -7.52
CA ILE A 145 -30.26 10.67 -7.21
C ILE A 145 -30.50 9.44 -6.32
N GLN A 146 -31.34 9.56 -5.29
CA GLN A 146 -31.71 8.42 -4.45
C GLN A 146 -32.38 7.31 -5.26
N ASN A 147 -33.28 7.66 -6.19
CA ASN A 147 -33.94 6.67 -7.04
C ASN A 147 -32.95 5.95 -7.97
N VAL A 148 -32.00 6.68 -8.59
CA VAL A 148 -30.94 6.08 -9.43
C VAL A 148 -30.07 5.12 -8.62
N LEU A 149 -29.68 5.48 -7.40
CA LEU A 149 -28.89 4.61 -6.52
C LEU A 149 -29.63 3.33 -6.14
N VAL A 150 -30.94 3.43 -5.84
CA VAL A 150 -31.78 2.27 -5.53
C VAL A 150 -31.91 1.36 -6.74
N GLU A 151 -32.12 1.93 -7.93
CA GLU A 151 -32.25 1.16 -9.17
C GLU A 151 -30.94 0.46 -9.54
N GLN A 152 -29.80 1.14 -9.43
CA GLN A 152 -28.48 0.55 -9.65
C GLN A 152 -28.18 -0.60 -8.67
N ASN A 153 -28.57 -0.46 -7.40
CA ASN A 153 -28.43 -1.53 -6.42
C ASN A 153 -29.31 -2.73 -6.75
N LYS A 154 -30.54 -2.50 -7.21
CA LYS A 154 -31.45 -3.56 -7.64
C LYS A 154 -30.93 -4.28 -8.89
N GLU A 155 -30.38 -3.55 -9.85
CA GLU A 155 -29.75 -4.12 -11.04
C GLU A 155 -28.52 -4.99 -10.68
N LEU A 156 -27.69 -4.51 -9.74
CA LEU A 156 -26.56 -5.27 -9.24
C LEU A 156 -27.00 -6.58 -8.56
N GLN A 157 -28.03 -6.52 -7.71
CA GLN A 157 -28.60 -7.70 -7.06
C GLN A 157 -29.15 -8.70 -8.08
N ASN A 158 -29.86 -8.23 -9.12
CA ASN A 158 -30.36 -9.11 -10.19
C ASN A 158 -29.23 -9.78 -10.96
N LYS A 159 -28.16 -9.03 -11.31
CA LYS A 159 -26.97 -9.59 -11.98
C LYS A 159 -26.26 -10.64 -11.12
N LEU A 160 -26.25 -10.48 -9.80
CA LEU A 160 -25.70 -11.48 -8.88
C LEU A 160 -26.57 -12.74 -8.85
N LEU A 161 -27.90 -12.58 -8.80
CA LEU A 161 -28.84 -13.70 -8.82
C LEU A 161 -28.74 -14.51 -10.13
N GLU A 162 -28.67 -13.83 -11.27
CA GLU A 162 -28.47 -14.48 -12.58
C GLU A 162 -27.16 -15.26 -12.65
N LYS A 163 -26.10 -14.76 -12.00
CA LYS A 163 -24.81 -15.46 -11.92
C LYS A 163 -24.88 -16.70 -11.03
N GLU A 164 -25.63 -16.63 -9.93
CA GLU A 164 -25.88 -17.77 -9.05
C GLU A 164 -26.66 -18.87 -9.78
N ASP A 165 -27.71 -18.51 -10.53
CA ASP A 165 -28.50 -19.45 -11.34
C ASP A 165 -27.65 -20.10 -12.44
N GLN A 166 -26.80 -19.33 -13.14
CA GLN A 166 -25.86 -19.87 -14.13
C GLN A 166 -24.89 -20.89 -13.51
N LEU A 167 -24.41 -20.65 -12.29
CA LEU A 167 -23.51 -21.56 -11.58
C LEU A 167 -24.23 -22.86 -11.17
N ILE A 168 -25.47 -22.74 -10.68
CA ILE A 168 -26.30 -23.90 -10.31
C ILE A 168 -26.57 -24.77 -11.54
N GLU A 169 -26.89 -24.16 -12.68
CA GLU A 169 -27.14 -24.88 -13.93
C GLU A 169 -25.89 -25.58 -14.47
N GLN A 170 -24.72 -24.92 -14.44
CA GLN A 170 -23.44 -25.55 -14.79
C GLN A 170 -23.14 -26.76 -13.90
N ASN A 171 -23.40 -26.65 -12.59
CA ASN A 171 -23.21 -27.74 -11.65
C ASN A 171 -24.18 -28.91 -11.89
N LYS A 172 -25.44 -28.64 -12.26
CA LYS A 172 -26.39 -29.69 -12.65
C LYS A 172 -25.92 -30.45 -13.89
N GLN A 173 -25.44 -29.74 -14.92
CA GLN A 173 -24.92 -30.37 -16.14
C GLN A 173 -23.69 -31.24 -15.86
N LEU A 174 -22.80 -30.82 -14.96
CA LEU A 174 -21.67 -31.64 -14.51
C LEU A 174 -22.12 -32.94 -13.82
N ILE A 175 -23.13 -32.86 -12.96
CA ILE A 175 -23.69 -34.04 -12.27
C ILE A 175 -24.39 -34.98 -13.27
N GLU A 176 -25.11 -34.46 -14.26
CA GLU A 176 -25.74 -35.30 -15.29
C GLU A 176 -24.73 -35.99 -16.20
N MET A 177 -23.64 -35.30 -16.58
CA MET A 177 -22.54 -35.91 -17.34
C MET A 177 -21.85 -37.01 -16.53
N ALA A 178 -21.71 -36.84 -15.21
CA ALA A 178 -21.14 -37.86 -14.32
C ALA A 178 -22.06 -39.07 -14.11
N LYS A 179 -23.38 -38.93 -14.33
CA LYS A 179 -24.38 -40.00 -14.16
C LYS A 179 -24.57 -40.89 -15.40
N LYS A 180 -24.07 -40.49 -16.58
CA LYS A 180 -24.15 -41.34 -17.78
C LYS A 180 -23.07 -42.43 -17.71
N PRO A 181 -23.42 -43.73 -17.74
CA PRO A 181 -22.42 -44.79 -17.80
C PRO A 181 -21.65 -44.69 -19.12
N SER A 182 -20.37 -44.33 -19.04
CA SER A 182 -19.48 -44.38 -20.20
C SER A 182 -19.11 -45.85 -20.45
N MET A 183 -19.63 -46.42 -21.54
CA MET A 183 -19.26 -47.76 -21.99
C MET A 183 -17.86 -47.68 -22.64
N VAL A 184 -16.83 -47.88 -21.83
CA VAL A 184 -15.48 -48.19 -22.31
C VAL A 184 -15.12 -49.57 -21.78
N ASN A 185 -15.18 -50.57 -22.66
CA ASN A 185 -14.64 -51.89 -22.38
C ASN A 185 -13.11 -51.79 -22.40
N SER A 186 -12.51 -51.61 -21.22
CA SER A 186 -11.08 -51.79 -21.02
C SER A 186 -10.88 -52.34 -19.61
N ASN A 187 -10.62 -53.65 -19.53
CA ASN A 187 -10.08 -54.27 -18.32
C ASN A 187 -8.68 -53.72 -18.09
N ASN A 188 -8.61 -52.60 -17.37
CA ASN A 188 -7.37 -52.12 -16.79
C ASN A 188 -7.66 -51.80 -15.32
N ASN A 189 -7.20 -52.69 -14.45
CA ASN A 189 -7.19 -52.50 -13.01
C ASN A 189 -6.12 -51.45 -12.70
N ASN A 190 -6.40 -50.19 -12.98
CA ASN A 190 -5.59 -49.06 -12.57
C ASN A 190 -6.22 -48.50 -11.29
N ASN A 191 -5.58 -48.78 -10.15
CA ASN A 191 -5.82 -48.05 -8.91
C ASN A 191 -5.35 -46.60 -9.11
N ASN A 192 -6.18 -45.78 -9.76
CA ASN A 192 -5.93 -44.36 -9.94
C ASN A 192 -6.49 -43.63 -8.73
N ASN A 193 -5.76 -43.63 -7.62
CA ASN A 193 -6.03 -42.71 -6.52
C ASN A 193 -5.71 -41.29 -7.02
N GLN A 194 -6.70 -40.64 -7.64
CA GLN A 194 -6.59 -39.27 -8.09
C GLN A 194 -6.32 -38.37 -6.89
N PHE A 195 -5.16 -37.71 -6.86
CA PHE A 195 -4.78 -36.77 -5.80
C PHE A 195 -5.89 -35.72 -5.58
N ASN A 196 -6.49 -35.72 -4.39
CA ASN A 196 -7.52 -34.76 -4.01
C ASN A 196 -6.90 -33.60 -3.25
N LEU A 197 -6.71 -32.48 -3.95
CA LEU A 197 -6.11 -31.27 -3.37
C LEU A 197 -6.89 -30.74 -2.16
N ASN A 198 -8.22 -30.75 -2.22
CA ASN A 198 -9.04 -30.21 -1.13
C ASN A 198 -8.92 -31.06 0.13
N PHE A 199 -8.80 -32.39 -0.02
CA PHE A 199 -8.54 -33.29 1.10
C PHE A 199 -7.13 -33.04 1.67
N PHE A 200 -6.11 -32.93 0.81
CA PHE A 200 -4.75 -32.64 1.26
C PHE A 200 -4.68 -31.32 2.05
N LEU A 201 -5.21 -30.23 1.52
CA LEU A 201 -5.15 -28.93 2.18
C LEU A 201 -5.96 -28.91 3.49
N ASN A 202 -7.21 -29.39 3.48
CA ASN A 202 -8.12 -29.22 4.62
C ASN A 202 -8.03 -30.32 5.68
N GLU A 203 -7.64 -31.53 5.29
CA GLU A 203 -7.48 -32.66 6.23
C GLU A 203 -6.02 -32.93 6.57
N THR A 204 -5.15 -33.07 5.55
CA THR A 204 -3.72 -33.39 5.79
C THR A 204 -2.97 -32.19 6.36
N CYS A 205 -3.16 -31.00 5.77
CA CYS A 205 -2.54 -29.75 6.22
C CYS A 205 -3.48 -28.92 7.11
N LYS A 206 -4.43 -29.57 7.81
CA LYS A 206 -5.38 -28.90 8.71
C LYS A 206 -4.70 -28.00 9.74
N ASN A 207 -3.57 -28.46 10.27
CA ASN A 207 -2.79 -27.75 11.28
C ASN A 207 -1.62 -26.95 10.69
N ALA A 208 -1.64 -26.67 9.38
CA ALA A 208 -0.67 -25.77 8.77
C ALA A 208 -0.73 -24.39 9.42
N MET A 209 0.44 -23.78 9.55
CA MET A 209 0.61 -22.44 10.09
C MET A 209 0.05 -21.38 9.13
N ASN A 210 -0.43 -20.26 9.65
CA ASN A 210 -0.78 -19.12 8.81
C ASN A 210 0.49 -18.42 8.32
N ILE A 211 0.44 -17.83 7.13
CA ILE A 211 1.60 -17.15 6.53
C ILE A 211 2.12 -15.99 7.40
N GLN A 212 1.24 -15.31 8.12
CA GLN A 212 1.61 -14.26 9.09
C GLN A 212 2.45 -14.82 10.23
N ASP A 213 1.96 -15.89 10.88
CA ASP A 213 2.65 -16.56 11.99
C ASP A 213 4.01 -17.12 11.53
N PHE A 214 4.04 -17.67 10.32
CA PHE A 214 5.28 -18.13 9.70
C PHE A 214 6.30 -17.00 9.61
N ILE A 215 5.94 -15.86 9.02
CA ILE A 215 6.85 -14.71 8.91
C ILE A 215 7.29 -14.20 10.28
N SER A 216 6.38 -14.11 11.25
CA SER A 216 6.70 -13.67 12.62
C SER A 216 7.62 -14.66 13.37
N SER A 217 7.62 -15.93 12.98
CA SER A 217 8.49 -16.95 13.60
C SER A 217 9.94 -16.91 13.10
N ILE A 218 10.20 -16.26 11.96
CA ILE A 218 11.53 -16.22 11.33
C ILE A 218 12.48 -15.38 12.17
N LYS A 219 13.61 -15.98 12.55
CA LYS A 219 14.72 -15.31 13.24
C LYS A 219 15.96 -15.38 12.37
N LEU A 220 16.41 -14.20 11.93
CA LEU A 220 17.62 -14.07 11.11
C LEU A 220 18.82 -13.66 11.96
N THR A 221 19.99 -13.89 11.39
CA THR A 221 21.30 -13.60 11.99
C THR A 221 22.12 -12.66 11.11
N THR A 222 23.19 -12.08 11.67
CA THR A 222 24.18 -11.29 10.90
C THR A 222 24.77 -12.10 9.73
N GLN A 223 24.90 -13.42 9.89
CA GLN A 223 25.36 -14.32 8.83
C GLN A 223 24.40 -14.41 7.65
N ASP A 224 23.08 -14.29 7.86
CA ASP A 224 22.10 -14.29 6.78
C ASP A 224 22.23 -13.05 5.89
N PHE A 225 22.48 -11.90 6.52
CA PHE A 225 22.76 -10.65 5.82
C PHE A 225 24.06 -10.75 5.01
N GLU A 226 25.15 -11.22 5.62
CA GLU A 226 26.42 -11.42 4.91
C GLU A 226 26.29 -12.38 3.74
N THR A 227 25.57 -13.50 3.94
CA THR A 227 25.36 -14.49 2.90
C THR A 227 24.59 -13.88 1.74
N THR A 228 23.54 -13.09 2.05
CA THR A 228 22.77 -12.35 1.03
C THR A 228 23.65 -11.37 0.27
N GLY A 229 24.55 -10.65 0.95
CA GLY A 229 25.53 -9.77 0.30
C GLY A 229 26.55 -10.51 -0.57
N LYS A 230 26.88 -11.77 -0.26
CA LYS A 230 27.80 -12.62 -1.03
C LYS A 230 27.14 -13.24 -2.26
N ILE A 231 25.91 -13.76 -2.13
CA ILE A 231 25.22 -14.50 -3.19
C ILE A 231 24.21 -13.67 -3.98
N GLY A 232 23.93 -12.43 -3.54
CA GLY A 232 22.97 -11.54 -4.18
C GLY A 232 21.58 -11.58 -3.54
N PHE A 233 20.83 -10.49 -3.69
CA PHE A 233 19.49 -10.33 -3.14
C PHE A 233 18.53 -11.47 -3.49
N VAL A 234 18.40 -11.82 -4.78
CA VAL A 234 17.43 -12.83 -5.23
C VAL A 234 17.73 -14.19 -4.59
N ASP A 235 18.97 -14.63 -4.63
CA ASP A 235 19.35 -15.94 -4.11
C ASP A 235 19.41 -15.95 -2.57
N GLY A 236 19.83 -14.85 -1.95
CA GLY A 236 19.85 -14.69 -0.50
C GLY A 236 18.46 -14.74 0.12
N ILE A 237 17.51 -13.97 -0.39
CA ILE A 237 16.13 -13.98 0.11
C ILE A 237 15.44 -15.31 -0.24
N SER A 238 15.66 -15.87 -1.44
CA SER A 238 15.15 -17.20 -1.79
C SER A 238 15.64 -18.26 -0.81
N ARG A 239 16.95 -18.28 -0.51
CA ARG A 239 17.58 -19.22 0.42
C ARG A 239 16.94 -19.12 1.80
N ILE A 240 16.79 -17.91 2.34
CA ILE A 240 16.17 -17.71 3.66
C ILE A 240 14.75 -18.27 3.67
N PHE A 241 13.92 -17.88 2.71
CA PHE A 241 12.53 -18.32 2.64
C PHE A 241 12.43 -19.86 2.53
N ILE A 242 13.19 -20.47 1.61
CA ILE A 242 13.19 -21.91 1.39
C ILE A 242 13.67 -22.66 2.65
N ASN A 243 14.72 -22.16 3.31
CA ASN A 243 15.26 -22.80 4.51
C ASN A 243 14.24 -22.78 5.66
N GLU A 244 13.57 -21.65 5.89
CA GLU A 244 12.55 -21.55 6.94
C GLU A 244 11.34 -22.45 6.64
N LEU A 245 10.94 -22.58 5.37
CA LEU A 245 9.91 -23.55 4.97
C LEU A 245 10.35 -25.00 5.18
N LYS A 246 11.62 -25.33 4.90
CA LYS A 246 12.17 -26.69 5.06
C LYS A 246 12.35 -27.10 6.51
N ARG A 247 12.40 -26.15 7.45
CA ARG A 247 12.35 -26.41 8.89
C ARG A 247 10.98 -26.92 9.33
N LEU A 248 9.94 -26.68 8.55
CA LEU A 248 8.60 -27.20 8.77
C LEU A 248 8.38 -28.50 8.00
N GLU A 249 7.71 -29.44 8.67
CA GLU A 249 7.07 -30.59 8.03
C GLU A 249 6.10 -30.10 6.93
N VAL A 250 5.93 -30.90 5.88
CA VAL A 250 5.15 -30.50 4.70
C VAL A 250 3.75 -30.05 5.10
N GLU A 251 3.11 -30.80 5.98
CA GLU A 251 1.75 -30.61 6.50
C GLU A 251 1.60 -29.34 7.36
N ARG A 252 2.73 -28.77 7.82
CA ARG A 252 2.77 -27.57 8.65
C ARG A 252 3.09 -26.30 7.87
N ARG A 253 3.52 -26.41 6.61
CA ARG A 253 3.91 -25.26 5.79
C ARG A 253 2.71 -24.37 5.47
N PRO A 254 2.88 -23.04 5.50
CA PRO A 254 1.80 -22.10 5.17
C PRO A 254 1.51 -22.02 3.67
N LEU A 255 2.28 -22.71 2.81
CA LEU A 255 2.13 -22.59 1.36
C LEU A 255 2.50 -23.86 0.61
N HIS A 256 1.74 -24.14 -0.45
CA HIS A 256 1.93 -25.31 -1.33
C HIS A 256 1.70 -24.97 -2.80
N CYS A 257 2.55 -25.51 -3.67
CA CYS A 257 2.43 -25.36 -5.12
C CYS A 257 1.90 -26.64 -5.77
N THR A 258 0.88 -26.54 -6.62
CA THR A 258 0.25 -27.70 -7.30
C THR A 258 0.69 -27.85 -8.75
N ASP A 259 1.15 -26.76 -9.36
CA ASP A 259 1.66 -26.70 -10.72
C ASP A 259 2.69 -25.56 -10.84
N VAL A 260 3.98 -25.91 -10.95
CA VAL A 260 5.07 -24.93 -11.11
C VAL A 260 5.00 -24.19 -12.44
N LYS A 261 4.56 -24.86 -13.53
CA LYS A 261 4.52 -24.25 -14.86
C LYS A 261 3.46 -23.15 -14.92
N ARG A 262 2.32 -23.39 -14.27
CA ARG A 262 1.22 -22.41 -14.14
C ARG A 262 1.33 -21.56 -12.88
N GLU A 263 2.41 -21.74 -12.11
CA GLU A 263 2.66 -21.08 -10.83
C GLU A 263 1.44 -21.08 -9.89
N THR A 264 0.70 -22.19 -9.87
CA THR A 264 -0.50 -22.34 -9.06
C THR A 264 -0.10 -22.68 -7.64
N VAL A 265 -0.38 -21.74 -6.72
CA VAL A 265 0.00 -21.82 -5.31
C VAL A 265 -1.19 -21.52 -4.41
N TYR A 266 -1.23 -22.22 -3.29
CA TYR A 266 -2.20 -22.06 -2.23
C TYR A 266 -1.45 -21.60 -0.98
N VAL A 267 -2.00 -20.59 -0.31
CA VAL A 267 -1.44 -20.00 0.91
C VAL A 267 -2.49 -20.10 2.00
N LYS A 268 -2.07 -20.51 3.19
CA LYS A 268 -2.92 -20.52 4.38
C LYS A 268 -2.79 -19.20 5.11
N ASP A 269 -3.93 -18.57 5.34
CA ASP A 269 -4.03 -17.27 5.99
C ASP A 269 -5.38 -17.15 6.70
N ASN A 270 -5.40 -16.58 7.91
CA ASN A 270 -6.59 -16.53 8.77
C ASN A 270 -7.34 -17.88 8.85
N ASP A 271 -6.58 -18.96 9.05
CA ASP A 271 -7.04 -20.36 9.15
C ASP A 271 -7.76 -20.92 7.91
N SER A 272 -7.65 -20.22 6.77
CA SER A 272 -8.25 -20.62 5.51
C SER A 272 -7.20 -20.81 4.41
N TRP A 273 -7.42 -21.80 3.55
CA TRP A 273 -6.60 -22.00 2.36
C TRP A 273 -7.15 -21.19 1.19
N GLU A 274 -6.31 -20.31 0.65
CA GLU A 274 -6.66 -19.48 -0.50
C GLU A 274 -5.72 -19.73 -1.67
N LYS A 275 -6.30 -19.81 -2.86
CA LYS A 275 -5.53 -19.83 -4.11
C LYS A 275 -5.03 -18.43 -4.40
N GLU A 276 -3.73 -18.28 -4.65
CA GLU A 276 -3.16 -16.98 -5.02
C GLU A 276 -3.70 -16.47 -6.36
N ASN A 277 -3.75 -15.14 -6.47
CA ASN A 277 -4.13 -14.46 -7.70
C ASN A 277 -2.91 -14.31 -8.64
N LEU A 278 -3.14 -13.75 -9.83
CA LEU A 278 -2.06 -13.52 -10.81
C LEU A 278 -0.94 -12.61 -10.29
N GLU A 279 -1.26 -11.70 -9.36
CA GLU A 279 -0.29 -10.77 -8.78
C GLU A 279 0.52 -11.40 -7.63
N LYS A 280 0.05 -12.50 -7.05
CA LYS A 280 0.62 -13.24 -5.92
C LYS A 280 0.93 -12.36 -4.72
N LYS A 281 -0.07 -11.60 -4.29
CA LYS A 281 0.12 -10.51 -3.31
C LYS A 281 0.65 -11.02 -1.97
N LYS A 282 0.12 -12.15 -1.45
CA LYS A 282 0.55 -12.67 -0.14
C LYS A 282 1.97 -13.22 -0.22
N LEU A 283 2.32 -13.87 -1.33
CA LEU A 283 3.69 -14.35 -1.53
C LEU A 283 4.70 -13.19 -1.69
N LYS A 284 4.36 -12.14 -2.43
CA LYS A 284 5.21 -10.93 -2.54
C LYS A 284 5.35 -10.20 -1.22
N TRP A 285 4.26 -10.09 -0.46
CA TRP A 285 4.29 -9.57 0.90
C TRP A 285 5.25 -10.38 1.77
N ALA A 286 5.16 -11.72 1.77
CA ALA A 286 6.05 -12.59 2.53
C ALA A 286 7.53 -12.40 2.14
N ILE A 287 7.83 -12.29 0.84
CA ILE A 287 9.19 -12.03 0.34
C ILE A 287 9.71 -10.68 0.85
N ASN A 288 8.90 -9.63 0.72
CA ASN A 288 9.28 -8.29 1.16
C ASN A 288 9.47 -8.23 2.68
N SER A 289 8.66 -8.95 3.45
CA SER A 289 8.82 -9.08 4.91
C SER A 289 10.13 -9.76 5.28
N ILE A 290 10.52 -10.85 4.59
CA ILE A 290 11.82 -11.51 4.81
C ILE A 290 12.98 -10.58 4.42
N ALA A 291 12.84 -9.83 3.33
CA ALA A 291 13.84 -8.84 2.95
C ALA A 291 14.01 -7.74 4.02
N GLN A 292 12.92 -7.30 4.65
CA GLN A 292 13.01 -6.37 5.79
C GLN A 292 13.70 -6.99 7.00
N LEU A 293 13.35 -8.23 7.36
CA LEU A 293 14.02 -8.92 8.47
C LEU A 293 15.53 -9.03 8.23
N ASN A 294 15.94 -9.27 6.97
CA ASN A 294 17.34 -9.36 6.58
C ASN A 294 18.04 -7.99 6.65
N LEU A 295 17.37 -6.92 6.23
CA LEU A 295 17.88 -5.55 6.37
C LEU A 295 18.07 -5.15 7.84
N ASN A 296 17.16 -5.57 8.73
CA ASN A 296 17.27 -5.26 10.16
C ASN A 296 18.55 -5.84 10.80
N GLN A 297 19.16 -6.87 10.20
CA GLN A 297 20.43 -7.44 10.67
C GLN A 297 21.63 -6.51 10.45
N VAL A 298 21.52 -5.48 9.59
CA VAL A 298 22.58 -4.49 9.35
C VAL A 298 23.03 -3.85 10.66
N GLN A 299 22.07 -3.50 11.53
CA GLN A 299 22.39 -2.84 12.80
C GLN A 299 23.23 -3.73 13.72
N GLU A 300 22.88 -5.01 13.84
CA GLU A 300 23.65 -5.97 14.64
C GLU A 300 25.01 -6.25 14.00
N TRP A 301 25.07 -6.39 12.68
CA TRP A 301 26.32 -6.57 11.95
C TRP A 301 27.29 -5.40 12.19
N GLN A 302 26.80 -4.16 12.21
CA GLN A 302 27.62 -2.97 12.51
C GLN A 302 28.11 -2.88 13.96
N LYS A 303 27.53 -3.65 14.89
CA LYS A 303 28.07 -3.78 16.25
C LYS A 303 29.23 -4.76 16.29
N GLU A 304 29.18 -5.81 15.47
CA GLU A 304 30.26 -6.79 15.32
C GLU A 304 31.48 -6.20 14.57
N TYR A 305 31.24 -5.29 13.62
CA TYR A 305 32.27 -4.64 12.79
C TYR A 305 32.22 -3.11 12.88
N PRO A 306 32.55 -2.50 14.04
CA PRO A 306 32.40 -1.05 14.25
C PRO A 306 33.26 -0.18 13.31
N GLU A 307 34.35 -0.72 12.77
CA GLU A 307 35.24 -0.05 11.81
C GLU A 307 34.53 0.32 10.50
N CYS A 308 33.41 -0.33 10.16
CA CYS A 308 32.65 -0.02 8.96
C CYS A 308 31.95 1.34 9.03
N LYS A 309 31.85 1.95 10.23
CA LYS A 309 31.19 3.25 10.45
C LYS A 309 32.06 4.42 10.01
N GLU A 310 33.37 4.24 9.97
CA GLU A 310 34.28 5.29 9.55
C GLU A 310 34.29 5.40 8.02
N ASN A 311 33.79 6.54 7.53
CA ASN A 311 33.70 6.81 6.10
C ASN A 311 35.08 6.76 5.43
N ASN A 312 35.09 6.34 4.16
CA ASN A 312 36.29 6.30 3.31
C ASN A 312 37.39 5.32 3.79
N THR A 313 37.05 4.35 4.63
CA THR A 313 37.91 3.22 4.97
C THR A 313 37.63 2.01 4.08
N VAL A 314 38.60 1.09 3.95
CA VAL A 314 38.41 -0.18 3.23
C VAL A 314 37.25 -0.99 3.82
N ALA A 315 37.08 -0.94 5.14
CA ALA A 315 35.98 -1.63 5.82
C ALA A 315 34.62 -1.03 5.47
N ASN A 316 34.49 0.30 5.45
CA ASN A 316 33.26 0.97 5.02
C ASN A 316 32.95 0.71 3.54
N THR A 317 33.96 0.71 2.66
CA THR A 317 33.77 0.36 1.24
C THR A 317 33.23 -1.06 1.08
N ARG A 318 33.83 -2.04 1.76
CA ARG A 318 33.37 -3.44 1.73
C ARG A 318 31.94 -3.58 2.28
N PHE A 319 31.63 -2.88 3.37
CA PHE A 319 30.29 -2.86 3.92
C PHE A 319 29.27 -2.28 2.91
N ASN A 320 29.59 -1.15 2.27
CA ASN A 320 28.70 -0.52 1.29
C ASN A 320 28.48 -1.42 0.06
N GLU A 321 29.52 -2.09 -0.43
CA GLU A 321 29.41 -3.06 -1.54
C GLU A 321 28.48 -4.22 -1.16
N MET A 322 28.70 -4.81 0.02
CA MET A 322 27.88 -5.90 0.54
C MET A 322 26.43 -5.46 0.75
N ALA A 323 26.21 -4.30 1.37
CA ALA A 323 24.89 -3.75 1.63
C ALA A 323 24.14 -3.44 0.34
N MET A 324 24.82 -2.86 -0.66
CA MET A 324 24.23 -2.57 -1.97
C MET A 324 23.74 -3.84 -2.67
N VAL A 325 24.50 -4.93 -2.59
CA VAL A 325 24.10 -6.23 -3.13
C VAL A 325 22.95 -6.86 -2.32
N ALA A 326 23.00 -6.73 -0.99
CA ALA A 326 22.02 -7.33 -0.08
C ALA A 326 20.68 -6.60 0.00
N LEU A 327 20.62 -5.33 -0.39
CA LEU A 327 19.40 -4.51 -0.42
C LEU A 327 18.57 -4.70 -1.70
N GLY A 328 19.19 -5.22 -2.76
CA GLY A 328 18.51 -5.50 -4.01
C GLY A 328 18.40 -4.30 -4.95
N GLY A 329 17.36 -4.31 -5.78
CA GLY A 329 17.19 -3.39 -6.90
C GLY A 329 16.53 -2.08 -6.51
N PHE A 330 16.83 -1.01 -7.24
CA PHE A 330 16.19 0.29 -7.04
C PHE A 330 15.10 0.52 -8.09
N GLY A 331 13.90 0.86 -7.63
CA GLY A 331 12.75 1.19 -8.47
C GLY A 331 11.84 0.00 -8.78
N ASP A 332 10.59 0.32 -9.10
CA ASP A 332 9.47 -0.63 -9.15
C ASP A 332 9.69 -1.77 -10.19
N GLU A 333 10.36 -1.47 -11.31
CA GLU A 333 10.65 -2.48 -12.35
C GLU A 333 11.64 -3.53 -11.86
N GLN A 334 12.73 -3.10 -11.23
CA GLN A 334 13.77 -4.02 -10.75
C GLN A 334 13.28 -4.81 -9.54
N GLU A 335 12.53 -4.17 -8.64
CA GLU A 335 11.88 -4.83 -7.50
C GLU A 335 10.92 -5.93 -7.98
N LYS A 336 10.03 -5.61 -8.93
CA LYS A 336 9.12 -6.60 -9.53
C LYS A 336 9.89 -7.77 -10.14
N LYS A 337 10.95 -7.50 -10.90
CA LYS A 337 11.79 -8.54 -11.52
C LYS A 337 12.46 -9.43 -10.48
N PHE A 338 12.92 -8.88 -9.37
CA PHE A 338 13.54 -9.65 -8.29
C PHE A 338 12.51 -10.49 -7.54
N ASN A 339 11.37 -9.91 -7.19
CA ASN A 339 10.25 -10.61 -6.57
C ASN A 339 9.76 -11.78 -7.43
N ASP A 340 9.56 -11.57 -8.74
CA ASP A 340 9.11 -12.64 -9.65
C ASP A 340 10.14 -13.79 -9.75
N LYS A 341 11.44 -13.49 -9.66
CA LYS A 341 12.48 -14.53 -9.60
C LYS A 341 12.46 -15.30 -8.28
N ILE A 342 12.32 -14.60 -7.16
CA ILE A 342 12.26 -15.23 -5.82
C ILE A 342 11.03 -16.14 -5.74
N VAL A 343 9.87 -15.68 -6.21
CA VAL A 343 8.65 -16.51 -6.32
C VAL A 343 8.94 -17.80 -7.08
N LYS A 344 9.56 -17.73 -8.26
CA LYS A 344 9.89 -18.93 -9.05
C LYS A 344 10.82 -19.89 -8.33
N ASN A 345 11.79 -19.37 -7.58
CA ASN A 345 12.71 -20.20 -6.81
C ASN A 345 11.98 -20.92 -5.67
N VAL A 346 11.13 -20.21 -4.92
CA VAL A 346 10.35 -20.77 -3.80
C VAL A 346 9.36 -21.82 -4.30
N LEU A 347 8.63 -21.55 -5.38
CA LEU A 347 7.59 -22.45 -5.90
C LEU A 347 8.14 -23.81 -6.33
N LYS A 348 9.40 -23.88 -6.80
CA LYS A 348 10.05 -25.15 -7.17
C LYS A 348 10.31 -26.06 -5.97
N GLU A 349 10.42 -25.50 -4.77
CA GLU A 349 10.78 -26.23 -3.54
C GLU A 349 9.55 -26.65 -2.70
N VAL A 350 8.37 -26.14 -3.04
CA VAL A 350 7.11 -26.35 -2.29
C VAL A 350 6.04 -27.08 -3.11
N VAL A 351 6.46 -27.81 -4.14
CA VAL A 351 5.58 -28.58 -5.01
C VAL A 351 5.02 -29.77 -4.24
N ILE A 352 3.69 -29.96 -4.33
CA ILE A 352 3.05 -31.15 -3.78
C ILE A 352 3.45 -32.37 -4.63
N THR A 353 3.97 -33.40 -3.97
CA THR A 353 4.17 -34.70 -4.60
C THR A 353 2.82 -35.41 -4.65
N LYS A 354 2.39 -35.78 -5.86
CA LYS A 354 1.04 -36.30 -6.14
C LYS A 354 0.96 -37.81 -6.01
#